data_AF-A0A1V6PHT1-F1
#
_entry.id   AF-A0A1V6PHT1-F1
#
_cell.length_a   1.000
_cell.length_b   1.000
_cell.length_c   1.000
_cell.angle_alpha   90.00
_cell.angle_beta   90.00
_cell.angle_gamma   90.00
#
_symmetry.space_group_name_H-M   'P 1'
#
loop_
_entity.id
_entity.type
_entity.pdbx_description
1 polymer ?
#
loop_
_entity_poly.entity_id
_entity_poly.type
_entity_poly.pdbx_seq_one_letter_code
_entity_poly.pdbx_strand_id
1 'polypeptide(L)'
;MERRSKEIDYKMSSMPPSKLPNLIKRLSWAIESSEQWKWERRIVAERLGSSDADTTDCLNFFVPKDRSQDISITLVVGRRAGFDLIYEAEVAIIRV
;
A
#
# COMPACT_ATOMS: atom_id res chain seq x y z
N MET A 1 -13.57 30.49 -6.13
CA MET A 1 -13.31 30.14 -4.71
C MET A 1 -12.31 28.99 -4.70
N GLU A 2 -11.21 29.17 -3.96
CA GLU A 2 -9.95 28.43 -4.08
C GLU A 2 -9.96 26.91 -3.78
N ARG A 3 -9.08 26.22 -4.54
CA ARG A 3 -8.10 25.18 -4.17
C ARG A 3 -8.57 23.90 -3.46
N ARG A 4 -8.26 22.79 -4.13
CA ARG A 4 -7.19 21.90 -3.66
C ARG A 4 -6.54 21.19 -4.84
N SER A 5 -5.25 21.47 -5.05
CA SER A 5 -4.36 20.70 -5.91
C SER A 5 -4.57 19.22 -5.61
N LYS A 6 -4.83 18.39 -6.63
CA LYS A 6 -4.60 16.94 -6.52
C LYS A 6 -3.09 16.71 -6.67
N GLU A 7 -2.31 17.31 -5.78
CA GLU A 7 -0.88 17.06 -5.68
C GLU A 7 -0.73 15.66 -5.09
N ILE A 8 -0.37 14.69 -5.94
CA ILE A 8 0.29 13.50 -5.45
C ILE A 8 1.70 13.98 -5.06
N ASP A 9 1.81 14.45 -3.82
CA ASP A 9 2.95 15.22 -3.32
C ASP A 9 4.28 14.47 -3.31
N TYR A 10 4.32 13.16 -3.62
CA TYR A 10 5.48 12.33 -3.28
C TYR A 10 5.80 11.31 -4.38
N LYS A 11 6.94 11.53 -5.06
CA LYS A 11 7.61 10.48 -5.84
C LYS A 11 8.88 10.06 -5.10
N MET A 12 9.03 8.76 -4.86
CA MET A 12 10.14 8.18 -4.11
C MET A 12 11.04 7.41 -5.07
N SER A 13 12.32 7.77 -5.09
CA SER A 13 13.39 6.95 -5.66
C SER A 13 14.57 7.01 -4.69
N SER A 14 15.26 5.88 -4.48
CA SER A 14 16.49 5.76 -3.67
C SER A 14 16.35 5.37 -2.17
N MET A 15 15.46 4.42 -1.82
CA MET A 15 15.50 3.80 -0.48
C MET A 15 16.80 3.00 -0.29
N PRO A 16 17.49 3.11 0.86
CA PRO A 16 18.65 2.27 1.16
C PRO A 16 18.29 0.78 1.21
N PRO A 17 19.04 -0.12 0.53
CA PRO A 17 18.75 -1.56 0.55
C PRO A 17 18.71 -2.18 1.95
N SER A 18 19.48 -1.63 2.89
CA SER A 18 19.51 -2.07 4.30
C SER A 18 18.17 -1.87 5.03
N LYS A 19 17.30 -0.98 4.55
CA LYS A 19 15.98 -0.70 5.14
C LYS A 19 14.88 -1.58 4.55
N LEU A 20 15.10 -2.18 3.37
CA LEU A 20 14.14 -3.02 2.67
C LEU A 20 13.56 -4.17 3.52
N PRO A 21 14.36 -4.92 4.32
CA PRO A 21 13.80 -6.00 5.15
C PRO A 21 12.79 -5.51 6.18
N ASN A 22 13.01 -4.34 6.77
CA ASN A 22 12.09 -3.77 7.75
C ASN A 22 10.81 -3.24 7.10
N LEU A 23 10.93 -2.64 5.92
CA LEU A 23 9.77 -2.25 5.11
C LEU A 23 8.88 -3.47 4.84
N ILE A 24 9.47 -4.55 4.29
CA ILE A 24 8.74 -5.79 3.94
C ILE A 24 8.01 -6.38 5.15
N LYS A 25 8.67 -6.44 6.31
CA LYS A 25 8.07 -6.99 7.56
C LYS A 25 6.81 -6.25 8.01
N ARG A 26 6.64 -4.99 7.62
CA ARG A 26 5.53 -4.13 8.06
C ARG A 26 4.42 -3.97 7.03
N LEU A 27 4.61 -4.50 5.81
CA LEU A 27 3.62 -4.34 4.74
C LEU A 27 2.26 -4.96 5.10
N SER A 28 2.23 -6.16 5.68
CA SER A 28 0.97 -6.80 6.08
C SER A 28 0.18 -5.95 7.07
N TRP A 29 0.85 -5.48 8.14
CA TRP A 29 0.24 -4.59 9.11
C TRP A 29 -0.30 -3.31 8.47
N ALA A 30 0.45 -2.71 7.54
CA ALA A 30 0.02 -1.50 6.86
C ALA A 30 -1.21 -1.74 5.96
N ILE A 31 -1.25 -2.88 5.25
CA ILE A 31 -2.40 -3.33 4.46
C ILE A 31 -3.62 -3.55 5.37
N GLU A 32 -3.45 -4.31 6.45
CA GLU A 32 -4.53 -4.63 7.41
C GLU A 32 -5.12 -3.38 8.08
N SER A 33 -4.31 -2.32 8.20
CA SER A 33 -4.77 -1.04 8.74
C SER A 33 -5.62 -0.21 7.77
N SER A 34 -5.72 -0.61 6.49
CA SER A 34 -6.49 0.05 5.44
C SER A 34 -8.00 0.03 5.72
N GLU A 35 -8.69 1.11 5.35
CA GLU A 35 -10.16 1.11 5.40
C GLU A 35 -10.76 0.13 4.39
N GLN A 36 -10.10 -0.08 3.24
CA GLN A 36 -10.50 -1.08 2.24
C GLN A 36 -10.46 -2.48 2.86
N TRP A 37 -9.35 -2.84 3.51
CA TRP A 37 -9.19 -4.13 4.19
C TRP A 37 -10.29 -4.34 5.23
N LYS A 38 -10.49 -3.36 6.12
CA LYS A 38 -11.50 -3.45 7.17
C LYS A 38 -12.91 -3.60 6.60
N TRP A 39 -13.21 -2.88 5.52
CA TRP A 39 -14.51 -2.97 4.85
C TRP A 39 -14.72 -4.36 4.23
N GLU A 40 -13.73 -4.91 3.53
CA GLU A 40 -13.78 -6.28 2.98
C GLU A 40 -14.03 -7.32 4.08
N ARG A 41 -13.34 -7.20 5.22
CA ARG A 41 -13.55 -8.10 6.38
C ARG A 41 -14.96 -8.01 6.94
N ARG A 42 -15.52 -6.80 7.05
CA ARG A 42 -16.88 -6.58 7.57
C ARG A 42 -17.94 -7.17 6.65
N ILE A 43 -17.88 -6.87 5.35
CA ILE A 43 -18.83 -7.38 4.35
C ILE A 43 -18.86 -8.92 4.36
N VAL A 44 -17.70 -9.55 4.48
CA VAL A 44 -17.61 -11.01 4.48
C VAL A 44 -18.17 -11.62 5.75
N ALA A 45 -17.84 -11.05 6.92
CA ALA A 45 -18.43 -11.46 8.19
C ALA A 45 -19.96 -11.36 8.17
N GLU A 46 -20.51 -10.30 7.57
CA GLU A 46 -21.95 -10.07 7.45
C GLU A 46 -22.63 -11.04 6.46
N ARG A 47 -21.96 -11.45 5.39
CA ARG A 47 -22.56 -12.29 4.31
C ARG A 47 -22.39 -13.79 4.51
N LEU A 48 -21.25 -14.22 5.06
CA LEU A 48 -20.88 -15.64 5.10
C LEU A 48 -20.91 -16.22 6.52
N GLY A 49 -21.12 -15.40 7.55
CA GLY A 49 -21.06 -15.85 8.95
C GLY A 49 -19.66 -16.34 9.37
N SER A 50 -18.65 -16.15 8.51
CA SER A 50 -17.25 -16.48 8.73
C SER A 50 -16.37 -15.28 8.35
N SER A 51 -15.21 -15.16 8.99
CA SER A 51 -14.25 -14.06 8.76
C SER A 51 -13.31 -14.29 7.58
N ASP A 52 -13.44 -15.42 6.88
CA ASP A 52 -12.49 -15.87 5.88
C ASP A 52 -12.85 -15.30 4.51
N ALA A 53 -12.54 -14.03 4.28
CA ALA A 53 -12.36 -13.59 2.91
C ALA A 53 -10.95 -13.94 2.45
N ASP A 54 -10.84 -14.96 1.61
CA ASP A 54 -9.54 -15.42 1.08
C ASP A 54 -8.91 -14.47 0.05
N THR A 55 -9.53 -13.30 -0.18
CA THR A 55 -9.07 -12.31 -1.18
C THR A 55 -9.10 -10.90 -0.60
N THR A 56 -8.28 -10.01 -1.17
CA THR A 56 -8.26 -8.58 -0.85
C THR A 56 -7.93 -7.78 -2.11
N ASP A 57 -8.57 -6.62 -2.28
CA ASP A 57 -8.22 -5.66 -3.33
C ASP A 57 -7.13 -4.68 -2.86
N CYS A 58 -6.62 -4.85 -1.63
CA CYS A 58 -5.51 -4.03 -1.12
C CYS A 58 -4.16 -4.37 -1.77
N LEU A 59 -4.08 -5.43 -2.58
CA LEU A 59 -2.86 -5.86 -3.26
C LEU A 59 -3.15 -6.14 -4.73
N ASN A 60 -2.53 -5.36 -5.62
CA ASN A 60 -2.72 -5.49 -7.06
C ASN A 60 -1.38 -5.78 -7.74
N PHE A 61 -1.40 -6.74 -8.67
CA PHE A 61 -0.25 -7.11 -9.48
C PHE A 61 -0.47 -6.67 -10.93
N PHE A 62 0.43 -5.86 -11.45
CA PHE A 62 0.49 -5.54 -12.87
C PHE A 62 1.61 -6.34 -13.52
N VAL A 63 1.22 -7.38 -14.26
CA VAL A 63 2.13 -8.29 -14.93
C VAL A 63 2.13 -7.98 -16.43
N PRO A 64 3.22 -7.42 -16.99
CA PRO A 64 3.30 -7.15 -18.41
C PRO A 64 3.35 -8.46 -19.23
N LYS A 65 2.85 -8.40 -20.47
CA LYS A 65 2.89 -9.54 -21.40
C LYS A 65 4.32 -9.86 -21.86
N ASP A 66 5.13 -8.82 -22.00
CA ASP A 66 6.54 -8.93 -22.32
C ASP A 66 7.32 -9.38 -21.09
N ARG A 67 7.95 -10.56 -21.19
CA ARG A 67 8.67 -11.21 -20.08
C ARG A 67 9.99 -10.54 -19.72
N SER A 68 10.46 -9.60 -20.54
CA SER A 68 11.66 -8.80 -20.23
C SER A 68 11.37 -7.60 -19.33
N GLN A 69 10.09 -7.29 -19.08
CA GLN A 69 9.65 -6.14 -18.30
C GLN A 69 9.39 -6.51 -16.84
N ASP A 70 9.64 -5.54 -15.95
CA ASP A 70 9.39 -5.70 -14.52
C ASP A 70 7.88 -5.76 -14.18
N ILE A 71 7.55 -6.51 -13.13
CA ILE A 71 6.20 -6.53 -12.54
C ILE A 71 6.07 -5.34 -11.58
N SER A 72 4.92 -4.66 -11.63
CA SER A 72 4.58 -3.64 -10.64
C SER A 72 3.58 -4.19 -9.62
N ILE A 73 3.83 -3.93 -8.34
CA ILE A 73 2.93 -4.29 -7.24
C ILE A 73 2.41 -3.00 -6.62
N THR A 74 1.09 -2.87 -6.50
CA THR A 74 0.44 -1.72 -5.86
C THR A 74 -0.23 -2.17 -4.56
N LEU A 75 0.01 -1.41 -3.50
CA LEU A 75 -0.46 -1.68 -2.15
C LEU A 75 -1.40 -0.56 -1.69
N VAL A 76 -2.56 -0.92 -1.16
CA VAL A 76 -3.45 0.01 -0.45
C VAL A 76 -3.25 -0.19 1.05
N VAL A 77 -2.78 0.86 1.71
CA VAL A 77 -2.45 0.83 3.14
C VAL A 77 -3.20 1.91 3.90
N GLY A 78 -3.39 1.69 5.21
CA GLY A 78 -3.93 2.72 6.08
C GLY A 78 -3.01 3.94 6.13
N ARG A 79 -3.60 5.14 6.17
CA ARG A 79 -2.85 6.41 6.05
C ARG A 79 -1.70 6.54 7.03
N ARG A 80 -1.92 6.29 8.33
CA ARG A 80 -0.88 6.42 9.35
C ARG A 80 0.25 5.41 9.15
N ALA A 81 -0.12 4.14 8.95
CA ALA A 81 0.84 3.07 8.68
C ALA A 81 1.66 3.34 7.41
N GLY A 82 1.03 3.86 6.36
CA GLY A 82 1.72 4.26 5.13
C GLY A 82 2.76 5.36 5.37
N PHE A 83 2.45 6.37 6.18
CA PHE A 83 3.44 7.37 6.57
C PHE A 83 4.58 6.76 7.40
N ASP A 84 4.28 5.88 8.35
CA ASP A 84 5.30 5.21 9.16
C ASP A 84 6.28 4.42 8.27
N LEU A 85 5.77 3.71 7.25
CA LEU A 85 6.60 3.01 6.26
C LEU A 85 7.52 3.97 5.48
N ILE A 86 7.00 5.13 5.06
CA ILE A 86 7.77 6.13 4.30
C ILE A 86 8.88 6.74 5.16
N TYR A 87 8.58 7.12 6.41
CA TYR A 87 9.54 7.73 7.31
C TYR A 87 10.65 6.77 7.73
N GLU A 88 10.32 5.51 8.03
CA GLU A 88 11.30 4.50 8.44
C GLU A 88 12.23 4.07 7.31
N ALA A 89 11.76 4.16 6.07
CA ALA A 89 12.58 3.97 4.89
C ALA A 89 13.56 5.13 4.64
N GLU A 90 13.56 6.18 5.49
CA GLU A 90 14.43 7.37 5.41
C GLU A 90 14.43 8.00 4.02
N VAL A 91 13.25 8.04 3.42
CA VAL A 91 13.11 8.40 2.02
C VAL A 91 13.10 9.91 1.88
N ALA A 92 13.87 10.42 0.90
CA ALA A 92 13.75 11.80 0.48
C ALA A 92 12.37 12.05 -0.14
N ILE A 93 11.57 12.82 0.58
CA ILE A 93 10.23 13.24 0.17
C ILE A 93 10.38 14.34 -0.88
N ILE A 94 10.20 14.01 -2.17
CA ILE A 94 10.21 15.00 -3.26
C ILE A 94 8.80 15.54 -3.45
N ARG A 95 8.58 16.83 -3.14
CA ARG A 95 7.36 17.55 -3.49
C ARG A 95 7.30 17.75 -5.01
N VAL A 96 6.20 17.34 -5.64
CA VAL A 96 5.98 17.41 -7.09
C VAL A 96 4.90 18.42 -7.43
#